data_AF-A0A2K8SWA6-F1
#
_entry.id   AF-A0A2K8SWA6-F1
#
_cell.length_a   1.000
_cell.length_b   1.000
_cell.length_c   1.000
_cell.angle_alpha   90.00
_cell.angle_beta   90.00
_cell.angle_gamma   90.00
#
_symmetry.space_group_name_H-M   'P 1'
#
loop_
_entity.id
_entity.type
_entity.pdbx_description
1 polymer ?
#
loop_
_entity_poly.entity_id
_entity_poly.type
_entity_poly.pdbx_seq_one_letter_code
_entity_poly.pdbx_strand_id
1 'polypeptide(L)'
;MATNWIFDKNLKPLIEILAMFCDYKIDQDDLDTIYSGVKKTDYEKDVWFEYEYTGSLEFKVAQDVGSSVIFVDVLADEGLEAKVAVAIEILQIYRLT
;
A
#
# COMPACT_ATOMS: atom_id res chain seq x y z
N MET A 1 -5.13 1.83 -12.51
CA MET A 1 -5.32 2.31 -11.11
C MET A 1 -6.10 1.26 -10.34
N ALA A 2 -5.63 0.88 -9.14
CA ALA A 2 -6.28 -0.12 -8.29
C ALA A 2 -6.48 0.45 -6.89
N THR A 3 -7.74 0.72 -6.54
CA THR A 3 -8.14 1.32 -5.25
C THR A 3 -8.96 0.32 -4.44
N ASN A 4 -8.53 -0.01 -3.23
CA ASN A 4 -9.24 -0.93 -2.35
C ASN A 4 -8.78 -0.81 -0.89
N TRP A 5 -9.21 -1.70 0.00
CA TRP A 5 -8.74 -1.78 1.38
C TRP A 5 -7.88 -3.03 1.65
N ILE A 6 -7.12 -3.09 2.74
CA ILE A 6 -6.44 -4.29 3.26
C ILE A 6 -6.44 -4.27 4.80
N PHE A 7 -6.07 -5.37 5.45
CA PHE A 7 -5.76 -5.33 6.88
C PHE A 7 -4.43 -4.61 7.15
N ASP A 8 -4.36 -3.89 8.26
CA ASP A 8 -3.17 -3.16 8.72
C ASP A 8 -1.90 -4.02 8.76
N LYS A 9 -2.00 -5.25 9.25
CA LYS A 9 -0.91 -6.23 9.26
C LYS A 9 -0.40 -6.59 7.86
N ASN A 10 -1.24 -6.48 6.84
CA ASN A 10 -0.91 -6.81 5.45
C ASN A 10 -0.22 -5.65 4.73
N LEU A 11 0.00 -4.51 5.39
CA LEU A 11 0.73 -3.39 4.81
C LEU A 11 2.19 -3.76 4.48
N LYS A 12 2.88 -4.51 5.35
CA LYS A 12 4.27 -4.93 5.07
C LYS A 12 4.34 -5.82 3.82
N PRO A 13 3.58 -6.94 3.73
CA PRO A 13 3.56 -7.74 2.53
C PRO A 13 3.21 -6.96 1.26
N LEU A 14 2.25 -6.01 1.35
CA LEU A 14 1.89 -5.18 0.20
C LEU A 14 3.10 -4.38 -0.29
N ILE A 15 3.79 -3.67 0.61
CA ILE A 15 4.96 -2.86 0.29
C ILE A 15 6.05 -3.72 -0.39
N GLU A 16 6.34 -4.89 0.17
CA GLU A 16 7.34 -5.81 -0.38
C GLU A 16 6.95 -6.35 -1.76
N ILE A 17 5.67 -6.66 -1.99
CA ILE A 17 5.16 -7.13 -3.28
C ILE A 17 5.21 -6.02 -4.34
N LEU A 18 4.80 -4.80 -3.98
CA LEU A 18 4.85 -3.65 -4.90
C LEU A 18 6.29 -3.32 -5.28
N ALA A 19 7.21 -3.34 -4.32
CA ALA A 19 8.65 -3.18 -4.56
C ALA A 19 9.19 -4.26 -5.51
N MET A 20 8.78 -5.52 -5.30
CA MET A 20 9.15 -6.63 -6.19
C MET A 20 8.66 -6.43 -7.63
N PHE A 21 7.45 -5.90 -7.82
CA PHE A 21 6.90 -5.67 -9.16
C PHE A 21 7.65 -4.60 -9.97
N CYS A 22 8.29 -3.64 -9.30
CA CYS A 22 9.06 -2.57 -9.92
C CYS A 22 10.58 -2.71 -9.80
N ASP A 23 11.08 -3.88 -9.36
CA ASP A 23 12.51 -4.14 -9.09
C ASP A 23 13.14 -3.12 -8.12
N TYR A 24 12.33 -2.56 -7.23
CA TYR A 24 12.76 -1.63 -6.19
C TYR A 24 13.26 -2.40 -4.97
N LYS A 25 14.40 -1.96 -4.42
CA LYS A 25 14.97 -2.54 -3.19
C LYS A 25 14.49 -1.76 -1.99
N ILE A 26 13.35 -2.18 -1.44
CA ILE A 26 12.85 -1.66 -0.16
C ILE A 26 13.84 -2.00 0.96
N ASP A 27 14.21 -1.01 1.76
CA ASP A 27 14.99 -1.20 2.98
C ASP A 27 14.18 -0.87 4.25
N GLN A 28 14.86 -0.88 5.40
CA GLN A 28 14.21 -0.62 6.68
C GLN A 28 13.83 0.86 6.84
N ASP A 29 14.59 1.78 6.28
CA ASP A 29 14.33 3.21 6.39
C ASP A 29 13.09 3.60 5.57
N ASP A 30 12.91 2.95 4.41
CA ASP A 30 11.69 3.05 3.59
C ASP A 30 10.46 2.58 4.37
N LEU A 31 10.55 1.39 4.97
CA LEU A 31 9.47 0.83 5.79
C LEU A 31 9.10 1.76 6.94
N ASP A 32 10.10 2.25 7.68
CA ASP A 32 9.89 3.14 8.83
C ASP A 32 9.26 4.47 8.39
N THR A 33 9.65 4.98 7.23
CA THR A 33 9.07 6.18 6.61
C THR A 33 7.60 5.95 6.28
N ILE A 34 7.26 4.85 5.60
CA ILE A 34 5.89 4.52 5.22
C ILE A 34 5.02 4.32 6.46
N TYR A 35 5.47 3.54 7.45
CA TYR A 35 4.72 3.34 8.69
C TYR A 35 4.50 4.63 9.48
N SER A 36 5.51 5.50 9.52
CA SER A 36 5.40 6.80 10.20
C SER A 36 4.47 7.75 9.46
N GLY A 37 4.44 7.68 8.14
CA GLY A 37 3.52 8.40 7.27
C GLY A 37 2.07 7.97 7.49
N VAL A 38 1.81 6.67 7.39
CA VAL A 38 0.49 6.05 7.57
C VAL A 38 -0.15 6.42 8.92
N LYS A 39 0.62 6.47 10.01
CA LYS A 39 0.11 6.86 11.34
C LYS A 39 -0.46 8.29 11.41
N LYS A 40 -0.21 9.13 10.41
CA LYS A 40 -0.69 10.52 10.32
C LYS A 40 -1.87 10.69 9.36
N THR A 41 -2.37 9.58 8.81
CA THR A 41 -3.44 9.56 7.80
C THR A 41 -4.80 9.31 8.43
N ASP A 42 -5.86 9.67 7.71
CA ASP A 42 -7.24 9.49 8.12
C ASP A 42 -8.12 9.48 6.86
N TYR A 43 -8.62 8.30 6.49
CA TYR A 43 -9.41 8.09 5.28
C TYR A 43 -10.71 8.91 5.31
N GLU A 44 -11.37 9.00 6.46
CA GLU A 44 -12.63 9.76 6.63
C GLU A 44 -12.42 11.27 6.48
N LYS A 45 -11.18 11.74 6.64
CA LYS A 45 -10.79 13.15 6.43
C LYS A 45 -10.07 13.39 5.11
N ASP A 46 -10.00 12.38 4.24
CA ASP A 46 -9.27 12.43 2.97
C ASP A 46 -7.78 12.81 3.14
N VAL A 47 -7.17 12.36 4.24
CA VAL A 47 -5.74 12.58 4.52
C VAL A 47 -4.99 11.30 4.18
N TRP A 48 -4.22 11.33 3.10
CA TRP A 48 -3.46 10.19 2.59
C TRP A 48 -1.95 10.39 2.76
N PHE A 49 -1.23 9.28 2.88
CA PHE A 49 0.21 9.23 2.74
C PHE A 49 0.53 8.67 1.36
N GLU A 50 1.37 9.38 0.62
CA GLU A 50 1.79 9.02 -0.73
C GLU A 50 3.25 8.59 -0.72
N TYR A 51 3.58 7.56 -1.49
CA TYR A 51 4.94 7.07 -1.65
C TYR A 51 5.13 6.56 -3.09
N GLU A 52 6.21 7.01 -3.71
CA GLU A 52 6.62 6.63 -5.06
C GLU A 52 7.86 5.75 -4.95
N TYR A 53 7.77 4.50 -5.43
CA TYR A 53 8.96 3.64 -5.51
C TYR A 53 9.85 4.07 -6.66
N THR A 54 9.23 4.22 -7.83
CA THR A 54 9.82 4.65 -9.09
C THR A 54 8.69 5.29 -9.90
N GLY A 55 9.01 6.05 -10.95
CA GLY A 55 8.00 6.65 -11.83
C GLY A 55 7.07 5.67 -12.57
N SER A 56 7.18 4.37 -12.31
CA SER A 56 6.28 3.31 -12.81
C SER A 56 5.22 2.85 -11.80
N LEU A 57 5.36 3.22 -10.52
CA LEU A 57 4.44 2.84 -9.45
C LEU A 57 4.44 3.85 -8.29
N GLU A 58 3.27 4.45 -8.08
CA GLU A 58 2.94 5.31 -6.95
C GLU A 58 1.84 4.62 -6.12
N PHE A 59 1.98 4.63 -4.79
CA PHE A 59 0.91 4.16 -3.93
C PHE A 59 0.56 5.17 -2.84
N LYS A 60 -0.74 5.23 -2.53
CA LYS A 60 -1.32 6.03 -1.47
C LYS A 60 -1.97 5.12 -0.47
N VAL A 61 -1.84 5.47 0.81
CA VAL A 61 -2.43 4.72 1.91
C VAL A 61 -3.06 5.66 2.92
N ALA A 62 -4.21 5.27 3.45
CA ALA A 62 -4.90 5.99 4.51
C ALA A 62 -5.49 5.02 5.54
N GLN A 63 -5.36 5.35 6.82
CA GLN A 63 -5.96 4.57 7.90
C GLN A 63 -7.45 4.84 8.01
N ASP A 64 -8.22 3.79 8.22
CA ASP A 64 -9.57 3.89 8.78
C ASP A 64 -9.45 3.94 10.32
N VAL A 65 -9.51 5.15 10.88
CA VAL A 65 -9.19 5.38 12.29
C VAL A 65 -10.20 4.68 13.20
N GLY A 66 -9.71 3.75 14.02
CA GLY A 66 -10.53 2.96 14.95
C GLY A 66 -10.88 1.56 14.44
N SER A 67 -10.41 1.19 13.24
CA SER A 67 -10.46 -0.18 12.73
C SER A 67 -9.05 -0.76 12.50
N SER A 68 -8.98 -1.97 11.96
CA SER A 68 -7.73 -2.63 11.53
C SER A 68 -7.58 -2.59 10.00
N VAL A 69 -8.18 -1.60 9.35
CA VAL A 69 -8.23 -1.47 7.89
C VAL A 69 -7.37 -0.29 7.44
N ILE A 70 -6.68 -0.48 6.32
CA ILE A 70 -5.98 0.56 5.57
C ILE A 70 -6.55 0.59 4.17
N PHE A 71 -6.95 1.77 3.72
CA PHE A 71 -7.28 2.02 2.32
C PHE A 71 -5.99 2.25 1.53
N VAL A 72 -5.97 1.71 0.32
CA VAL A 72 -4.84 1.69 -0.59
C VAL A 72 -5.33 2.16 -1.94
N ASP A 73 -4.59 3.08 -2.55
CA ASP A 73 -4.75 3.45 -3.95
C ASP A 73 -3.41 3.30 -4.65
N VAL A 74 -3.36 2.52 -5.74
CA VAL A 74 -2.11 2.27 -6.47
C VAL A 74 -2.28 2.70 -7.92
N LEU A 75 -1.42 3.64 -8.33
CA LEU A 75 -1.21 4.00 -9.71
C LEU A 75 0.01 3.25 -10.22
N ALA A 76 -0.17 2.48 -11.28
CA ALA A 76 0.90 1.68 -11.87
C ALA A 76 0.80 1.74 -13.39
N ASP A 77 1.93 1.55 -14.07
CA ASP A 77 1.98 1.42 -15.53
C ASP A 77 1.13 0.24 -16.03
N GLU A 78 0.70 0.30 -17.30
CA GLU A 78 -0.20 -0.67 -17.96
C GLU A 78 0.27 -2.13 -17.78
N GLY A 79 1.58 -2.38 -17.77
CA GLY A 79 2.15 -3.73 -17.58
C GLY A 79 2.06 -4.29 -16.15
N LEU A 80 1.73 -3.45 -15.16
CA LEU A 80 1.69 -3.80 -13.73
C LEU A 80 0.28 -3.77 -13.15
N GLU A 81 -0.69 -3.09 -13.78
CA GLU A 81 -2.03 -2.88 -13.23
C GLU A 81 -2.71 -4.19 -12.78
N ALA A 82 -2.69 -5.22 -13.62
CA ALA A 82 -3.32 -6.51 -13.29
C ALA A 82 -2.61 -7.22 -12.11
N LYS A 83 -1.28 -7.10 -12.00
CA LYS A 83 -0.52 -7.71 -10.91
C LYS A 83 -0.83 -7.01 -9.58
N VAL A 84 -0.89 -5.68 -9.61
CA VAL A 84 -1.24 -4.85 -8.45
C VAL A 84 -2.65 -5.15 -7.96
N ALA A 85 -3.63 -5.22 -8.88
CA ALA A 85 -5.02 -5.54 -8.52
C ALA A 85 -5.13 -6.90 -7.81
N VAL A 86 -4.47 -7.94 -8.35
CA VAL A 86 -4.46 -9.27 -7.74
C VAL A 86 -3.76 -9.27 -6.38
N ALA A 87 -2.65 -8.55 -6.22
CA ALA A 87 -1.95 -8.46 -4.95
C ALA A 87 -2.83 -7.84 -3.85
N ILE A 88 -3.54 -6.76 -4.17
CA ILE A 88 -4.47 -6.10 -3.25
C ILE A 88 -5.63 -7.05 -2.89
N GLU A 89 -6.22 -7.74 -3.87
CA GLU A 89 -7.33 -8.67 -3.65
C GLU A 89 -6.93 -9.84 -2.73
N ILE A 90 -5.72 -10.39 -2.88
CA ILE A 90 -5.21 -11.43 -1.97
C ILE A 90 -5.04 -10.88 -0.55
N LEU A 91 -4.50 -9.68 -0.41
CA LEU A 91 -4.21 -9.06 0.88
C LEU A 91 -5.46 -8.48 1.58
N GLN A 92 -6.62 -8.51 0.92
CA GLN A 92 -7.91 -8.26 1.58
C GLN A 92 -8.38 -9.41 2.44
N ILE A 93 -8.17 -10.63 1.94
CA ILE A 93 -8.73 -11.84 2.55
C ILE A 93 -7.70 -12.54 3.45
N TYR A 94 -6.41 -12.25 3.25
CA TYR A 94 -5.35 -12.87 4.01
C TYR A 94 -5.32 -12.36 5.46
N ARG A 95 -5.28 -13.27 6.44
CA ARG A 95 -5.16 -12.92 7.85
C ARG A 95 -3.82 -13.38 8.39
N LEU A 96 -2.91 -12.42 8.58
CA LEU A 96 -1.71 -12.64 9.35
C LEU A 96 -2.07 -12.76 10.84
N THR A 97 -1.95 -13.98 11.38
CA THR A 97 -2.11 -14.27 12.81
C THR A 97 -0.89 -13.78 13.57
#